data_AF-A0A955VD45-F1
#
_entry.id   AF-A0A955VD45-F1
#
_cell.length_a   1.000
_cell.length_b   1.000
_cell.length_c   1.000
_cell.angle_alpha   90.00
_cell.angle_beta   90.00
_cell.angle_gamma   90.00
#
_symmetry.space_group_name_H-M   'P 1'
#
loop_
_entity.id
_entity.type
_entity.pdbx_description
1 polymer ?
#
loop_
_entity_poly.entity_id
_entity_poly.type
_entity_poly.pdbx_seq_one_letter_code
_entity_poly.pdbx_strand_id
1 'polypeptide(L)'
;MRAARLAFLAALAACVGAGPAGRAAIGPNDAVPAATLLLPYFEVDPAPIAQGQPAPRARALLTVRNTRAIAVLTQVTVWTDAGLPALSFPVYLTGYDAEIIDLRAVLVGGALPASAPADADPDDAISPRGPLSEDRAIPSCRGEMPPAPLDAAARASLRAALSGQPSALFGGQCGSAAHGVTAEAPAGDGLLRGYVTVDVVKGCSDGPRDGAYAATVLATTNALTGAFELVDNAYNSAVGELLVHVEASTTDPRTTTAGAPTFYGRLVGWSGIDRREPLTPRLRAWAPQGGIVDAAELIVFREPAGPVAPFPCGSPPAGEGLRAARAYEEGGQST
;
A
#
# COMPACT_ATOMS: atom_id res chain seq x y z
N MET A 1 -32.44 1.80 56.57
CA MET A 1 -31.08 2.34 56.35
C MET A 1 -30.52 1.73 55.07
N ARG A 2 -30.73 2.44 53.97
CA ARG A 2 -30.21 2.15 52.62
C ARG A 2 -29.09 3.14 52.35
N ALA A 3 -27.82 2.73 52.41
CA ALA A 3 -26.69 3.52 51.91
C ALA A 3 -25.41 2.70 51.99
N ALA A 4 -25.10 1.87 50.99
CA ALA A 4 -23.75 1.35 50.76
C ALA A 4 -23.59 0.58 49.42
N ARG A 5 -24.34 0.91 48.35
CA ARG A 5 -24.18 0.22 47.04
C ARG A 5 -24.23 1.13 45.80
N LEU A 6 -24.09 2.44 45.95
CA LEU A 6 -23.97 3.37 44.82
C LEU A 6 -22.77 4.29 45.03
N ALA A 7 -21.56 3.81 44.73
CA ALA A 7 -20.39 4.69 44.63
C ALA A 7 -19.26 4.14 43.73
N PHE A 8 -19.45 3.03 43.01
CA PHE A 8 -18.37 2.39 42.23
C PHE A 8 -18.68 2.20 40.73
N LEU A 9 -19.72 2.87 40.21
CA LEU A 9 -20.11 2.80 38.81
C LEU A 9 -20.09 4.16 38.09
N ALA A 10 -19.63 5.22 38.74
CA ALA A 10 -19.55 6.57 38.17
C ALA A 10 -18.11 7.06 37.88
N ALA A 11 -17.11 6.18 37.96
CA ALA A 11 -15.70 6.54 37.74
C ALA A 11 -15.04 5.83 36.54
N LEU A 12 -15.81 5.14 35.70
CA LEU A 12 -15.32 4.44 34.50
C LEU A 12 -15.90 5.00 33.19
N ALA A 13 -16.27 6.29 33.17
CA ALA A 13 -16.89 6.94 32.00
C ALA A 13 -16.23 8.28 31.61
N ALA A 14 -14.99 8.54 32.04
CA ALA A 14 -14.32 9.83 31.79
C ALA A 14 -12.83 9.74 31.44
N CYS A 15 -12.41 8.67 30.75
CA CYS A 15 -11.08 8.59 30.12
C CYS A 15 -11.18 8.02 28.70
N VAL A 16 -12.14 8.48 27.90
CA VAL A 16 -11.89 8.57 26.45
C VAL A 16 -11.13 9.87 26.29
N GLY A 17 -9.81 9.80 26.46
CA GLY A 17 -8.95 10.92 26.11
C GLY A 17 -9.19 11.23 24.65
N ALA A 18 -9.77 12.40 24.38
CA ALA A 18 -9.52 13.07 23.12
C ALA A 18 -8.00 13.26 23.04
N GLY A 19 -7.31 12.30 22.42
CA GLY A 19 -5.93 12.51 21.99
C GLY A 19 -5.93 13.82 21.20
N PRO A 20 -4.89 14.67 21.35
CA PRO A 20 -4.81 15.87 20.54
C PRO A 20 -4.99 15.44 19.08
N ALA A 21 -5.89 16.10 18.36
CA ALA A 21 -5.96 15.94 16.92
C ALA A 21 -4.56 16.23 16.38
N GLY A 22 -3.82 15.17 16.02
CA GLY A 22 -2.47 15.29 15.52
C GLY A 22 -2.53 16.18 14.29
N ARG A 23 -1.88 17.33 14.36
CA ARG A 23 -1.64 18.12 13.16
C ARG A 23 -0.54 17.39 12.41
N ALA A 24 -0.83 17.08 11.15
CA ALA A 24 0.16 16.72 10.16
C ALA A 24 1.34 17.70 10.28
N ALA A 25 2.48 17.19 10.69
CA ALA A 25 3.70 17.95 10.91
C ALA A 25 4.84 17.11 10.37
N ILE A 26 5.39 17.49 9.22
CA ILE A 26 6.49 16.80 8.54
C ILE A 26 7.56 16.26 9.51
N GLY A 27 8.02 15.02 9.31
CA GLY A 27 9.21 14.41 9.90
C GLY A 27 9.06 13.35 11.02
N PRO A 28 7.99 13.32 11.83
CA PRO A 28 7.57 12.15 12.59
C PRO A 28 6.97 11.07 11.67
N ASN A 29 7.09 9.79 12.03
CA ASN A 29 6.18 8.78 11.50
C ASN A 29 4.96 8.74 12.43
N ASP A 30 3.90 9.47 12.10
CA ASP A 30 2.68 9.48 12.89
C ASP A 30 1.43 9.20 12.05
N ALA A 31 0.36 8.80 12.73
CA ALA A 31 -0.89 8.36 12.14
C ALA A 31 -1.84 9.55 11.88
N VAL A 32 -1.37 10.54 11.13
CA VAL A 32 -2.11 11.78 10.81
C VAL A 32 -2.49 11.80 9.33
N PRO A 33 -3.47 12.62 8.90
CA PRO A 33 -3.82 12.68 7.48
C PRO A 33 -2.59 12.88 6.60
N ALA A 34 -2.42 12.01 5.61
CA ALA A 34 -1.27 11.96 4.72
C ALA A 34 -1.67 12.23 3.27
N ALA A 35 -0.69 12.59 2.44
CA ALA A 35 -0.89 12.75 0.99
C ALA A 35 -0.49 11.48 0.22
N THR A 36 0.24 10.57 0.85
CA THR A 36 0.54 9.24 0.36
C THR A 36 0.41 8.23 1.51
N LEU A 37 -0.23 7.10 1.26
CA LEU A 37 -0.17 5.93 2.13
C LEU A 37 0.74 4.88 1.51
N LEU A 38 1.54 4.20 2.33
CA LEU A 38 2.42 3.12 1.90
C LEU A 38 2.08 1.84 2.66
N LEU A 39 1.74 0.79 1.91
CA LEU A 39 1.79 -0.60 2.38
C LEU A 39 3.20 -1.13 2.08
N PRO A 40 4.08 -1.25 3.08
CA PRO A 40 5.49 -1.58 2.84
C PRO A 40 5.70 -2.99 2.30
N TYR A 41 4.76 -3.90 2.55
CA TYR A 41 4.85 -5.30 2.13
C TYR A 41 3.48 -5.92 1.93
N PHE A 42 3.35 -6.79 0.94
CA PHE A 42 2.26 -7.75 0.86
C PHE A 42 2.73 -9.09 0.30
N GLU A 43 1.99 -10.14 0.64
CA GLU A 43 1.98 -11.41 -0.08
C GLU A 43 0.55 -11.73 -0.52
N VAL A 44 0.41 -12.27 -1.73
CA VAL A 44 -0.86 -12.79 -2.23
C VAL A 44 -0.61 -14.16 -2.86
N ASP A 45 -1.37 -15.16 -2.43
CA ASP A 45 -1.36 -16.48 -3.06
C ASP A 45 -2.30 -16.52 -4.27
N PRO A 46 -1.77 -16.70 -5.49
CA PRO A 46 -2.57 -16.74 -6.70
C PRO A 46 -3.31 -18.08 -6.90
N ALA A 47 -3.09 -19.09 -6.04
CA ALA A 47 -3.71 -20.40 -6.15
C ALA A 47 -5.25 -20.30 -6.27
N PRO A 48 -5.90 -21.04 -7.19
CA PRO A 48 -7.35 -20.99 -7.37
C PRO A 48 -8.10 -21.36 -6.08
N ILE A 49 -9.19 -20.63 -5.80
CA ILE A 49 -10.12 -21.01 -4.74
C ILE A 49 -11.10 -22.00 -5.36
N ALA A 50 -10.98 -23.27 -4.98
CA ALA A 50 -11.89 -24.33 -5.40
C ALA A 50 -12.40 -25.11 -4.20
N GLN A 51 -13.63 -25.59 -4.28
CA GLN A 51 -14.24 -26.37 -3.21
C GLN A 51 -13.40 -27.63 -2.91
N GLY A 52 -13.04 -27.83 -1.65
CA GLY A 52 -12.18 -28.95 -1.22
C GLY A 52 -10.67 -28.72 -1.42
N GLN A 53 -10.24 -27.55 -1.91
CA GLN A 53 -8.83 -27.14 -1.88
C GLN A 53 -8.54 -26.31 -0.61
N PRO A 54 -7.29 -26.29 -0.13
CA PRO A 54 -6.88 -25.40 0.95
C PRO A 54 -7.19 -23.93 0.59
N ALA A 55 -7.48 -23.12 1.61
CA ALA A 55 -7.58 -21.68 1.42
C ALA A 55 -6.24 -21.13 0.88
N PRO A 56 -6.24 -20.03 0.11
CA PRO A 56 -5.01 -19.39 -0.37
C PRO A 56 -4.09 -19.08 0.82
N ARG A 57 -2.79 -19.35 0.69
CA ARG A 57 -1.84 -19.22 1.81
C ARG A 57 -1.75 -17.80 2.34
N ALA A 58 -1.72 -16.81 1.45
CA ALA A 58 -1.55 -15.40 1.80
C ALA A 58 -2.59 -14.50 1.13
N ARG A 59 -3.08 -13.49 1.87
CA ARG A 59 -3.96 -12.43 1.38
C ARG A 59 -3.61 -11.11 2.06
N ALA A 60 -3.76 -10.01 1.32
CA ALA A 60 -3.57 -8.67 1.82
C ALA A 60 -4.75 -7.77 1.45
N LEU A 61 -5.25 -7.04 2.44
CA LEU A 61 -6.29 -6.04 2.28
C LEU A 61 -5.76 -4.69 2.77
N LEU A 62 -6.11 -3.61 2.08
CA LEU A 62 -5.89 -2.26 2.61
C LEU A 62 -7.20 -1.49 2.66
N THR A 63 -7.40 -0.71 3.71
CA THR A 63 -8.49 0.25 3.84
C THR A 63 -7.91 1.64 3.68
N VAL A 64 -8.43 2.40 2.72
CA VAL A 64 -8.07 3.79 2.46
C VAL A 64 -9.25 4.66 2.82
N ARG A 65 -9.03 5.72 3.60
CA ARG A 65 -10.09 6.61 4.05
C ARG A 65 -9.75 8.06 3.78
N ASN A 66 -10.71 8.79 3.22
CA ASN A 66 -10.71 10.23 3.17
C ASN A 66 -11.11 10.80 4.53
N THR A 67 -10.29 11.68 5.09
CA THR A 67 -10.56 12.34 6.38
C THR A 67 -11.23 13.70 6.24
N ARG A 68 -11.51 14.14 5.00
CA ARG A 68 -12.07 15.46 4.69
C ARG A 68 -13.49 15.34 4.13
N ALA A 69 -14.26 16.41 4.29
CA ALA A 69 -15.56 16.57 3.64
C ALA A 69 -15.45 16.69 2.11
N ILE A 70 -14.31 17.17 1.61
CA ILE A 70 -14.04 17.35 0.19
C ILE A 70 -13.61 15.99 -0.40
N ALA A 71 -14.22 15.59 -1.52
CA ALA A 71 -13.82 14.41 -2.27
C ALA A 71 -12.35 14.46 -2.73
N VAL A 72 -11.70 13.30 -2.79
CA VAL A 72 -10.32 13.16 -3.22
C VAL A 72 -10.20 12.06 -4.27
N LEU A 73 -9.35 12.30 -5.27
CA LEU A 73 -8.90 11.27 -6.17
C LEU A 73 -7.58 10.70 -5.65
N THR A 74 -7.50 9.38 -5.64
CA THR A 74 -6.28 8.68 -5.29
C THR A 74 -5.79 7.83 -6.44
N GLN A 75 -4.48 7.69 -6.54
CA GLN A 75 -3.81 6.77 -7.44
C GLN A 75 -3.23 5.64 -6.61
N VAL A 76 -3.74 4.43 -6.82
CA VAL A 76 -3.17 3.21 -6.23
C VAL A 76 -2.13 2.69 -7.21
N THR A 77 -0.91 2.46 -6.74
CA THR A 77 0.16 1.84 -7.52
C THR A 77 0.68 0.61 -6.78
N VAL A 78 0.58 -0.54 -7.44
CA VAL A 78 1.20 -1.79 -7.01
C VAL A 78 2.59 -1.85 -7.63
N TRP A 79 3.59 -1.91 -6.76
CA TRP A 79 4.99 -2.00 -7.12
C TRP A 79 5.49 -3.43 -6.95
N THR A 80 6.39 -3.85 -7.81
CA THR A 80 7.17 -5.07 -7.57
C THR A 80 8.06 -4.90 -6.35
N ASP A 81 8.54 -6.00 -5.78
CA ASP A 81 9.53 -5.95 -4.71
C ASP A 81 10.80 -5.18 -5.12
N ALA A 82 11.20 -5.19 -6.40
CA ALA A 82 12.33 -4.41 -6.92
C ALA A 82 12.01 -2.93 -7.20
N GLY A 83 10.76 -2.48 -7.01
CA GLY A 83 10.37 -1.08 -7.19
C GLY A 83 10.01 -0.67 -8.60
N LEU A 84 9.55 -1.60 -9.44
CA LEU A 84 8.94 -1.29 -10.73
C LEU A 84 7.42 -1.16 -10.56
N PRO A 85 6.76 -0.11 -11.09
CA PRO A 85 5.31 -0.01 -11.04
C PRO A 85 4.69 -1.07 -11.98
N ALA A 86 3.95 -2.01 -11.42
CA ALA A 86 3.36 -3.13 -12.17
C ALA A 86 1.90 -2.88 -12.56
N LEU A 87 1.15 -2.17 -11.71
CA LEU A 87 -0.24 -1.81 -11.95
C LEU A 87 -0.53 -0.46 -11.28
N SER A 88 -1.25 0.41 -11.98
CA SER A 88 -1.78 1.65 -11.43
C SER A 88 -3.26 1.77 -11.77
N PHE A 89 -4.10 2.16 -10.82
CA PHE A 89 -5.51 2.47 -11.07
C PHE A 89 -6.01 3.58 -10.13
N PRO A 90 -6.96 4.41 -10.58
CA PRO A 90 -7.56 5.42 -9.74
C PRO A 90 -8.58 4.81 -8.78
N VAL A 91 -8.68 5.40 -7.59
CA VAL A 91 -9.80 5.20 -6.66
C VAL A 91 -10.30 6.58 -6.24
N TYR A 92 -11.58 6.83 -6.48
CA TYR A 92 -12.27 8.04 -6.08
C TYR A 92 -12.92 7.83 -4.73
N LEU A 93 -12.74 8.79 -3.83
CA LEU A 93 -13.33 8.77 -2.49
C LEU A 93 -14.16 10.05 -2.34
N THR A 94 -15.46 9.90 -2.08
CA THR A 94 -16.28 11.05 -1.71
C THR A 94 -15.82 11.62 -0.36
N GLY A 95 -16.43 12.71 0.11
CA GLY A 95 -16.17 13.23 1.45
C GLY A 95 -16.36 12.18 2.55
N TYR A 96 -15.36 12.05 3.42
CA TYR A 96 -15.32 11.10 4.55
C TYR A 96 -15.41 9.61 4.19
N ASP A 97 -15.32 9.30 2.91
CA ASP A 97 -15.48 7.97 2.34
C ASP A 97 -14.31 7.04 2.69
N ALA A 98 -14.55 5.74 2.57
CA ALA A 98 -13.55 4.71 2.77
C ALA A 98 -13.73 3.55 1.79
N GLU A 99 -12.62 3.08 1.22
CA GLU A 99 -12.59 1.97 0.29
C GLU A 99 -11.68 0.85 0.82
N ILE A 100 -12.13 -0.40 0.68
CA ILE A 100 -11.32 -1.58 0.99
C ILE A 100 -10.84 -2.19 -0.33
N ILE A 101 -9.52 -2.25 -0.48
CA ILE A 101 -8.87 -2.85 -1.64
C ILE A 101 -8.33 -4.23 -1.23
N ASP A 102 -8.96 -5.28 -1.75
CA ASP A 102 -8.45 -6.64 -1.64
C ASP A 102 -7.46 -6.90 -2.78
N LEU A 103 -6.17 -7.00 -2.44
CA LEU A 103 -5.11 -7.22 -3.42
C LEU A 103 -5.28 -8.56 -4.14
N ARG A 104 -5.92 -9.56 -3.52
CA ARG A 104 -6.20 -10.81 -4.24
C ARG A 104 -7.29 -10.63 -5.29
N ALA A 105 -8.35 -9.88 -4.98
CA ALA A 105 -9.40 -9.55 -5.93
C ALA A 105 -8.83 -8.78 -7.14
N VAL A 106 -7.91 -7.83 -6.89
CA VAL A 106 -7.20 -7.07 -7.92
C VAL A 106 -6.25 -7.95 -8.74
N LEU A 107 -5.27 -8.59 -8.09
CA LEU A 107 -4.15 -9.25 -8.77
C LEU A 107 -4.54 -10.60 -9.43
N VAL A 108 -5.51 -11.31 -8.83
CA VAL A 108 -5.93 -12.64 -9.30
C VAL A 108 -7.27 -12.55 -10.02
N GLY A 109 -8.23 -11.83 -9.43
CA GLY A 109 -9.57 -11.66 -9.98
C GLY A 109 -9.66 -10.63 -11.10
N GLY A 110 -8.79 -9.61 -11.10
CA GLY A 110 -8.87 -8.46 -12.01
C GLY A 110 -9.94 -7.45 -11.65
N ALA A 111 -10.56 -7.59 -10.47
CA ALA A 111 -11.58 -6.67 -10.00
C ALA A 111 -10.90 -5.45 -9.38
N LEU A 112 -11.01 -4.31 -10.05
CA LEU A 112 -10.57 -3.01 -9.52
C LEU A 112 -11.72 -2.38 -8.73
N PRO A 113 -11.42 -1.58 -7.68
CA PRO A 113 -12.43 -0.83 -6.95
C PRO A 113 -13.32 0.00 -7.89
N ALA A 114 -14.64 -0.19 -7.77
CA ALA A 114 -15.60 0.56 -8.55
C ALA A 114 -15.92 1.86 -7.81
N SER A 115 -15.31 2.94 -8.25
CA SER A 115 -15.59 4.31 -7.77
C SER A 115 -15.63 5.26 -8.95
N ALA A 116 -16.35 6.38 -8.83
CA ALA A 116 -16.50 7.34 -9.90
C ALA A 116 -16.78 8.76 -9.36
N PRO A 117 -16.21 9.81 -10.00
CA PRO A 117 -16.55 11.20 -9.67
C PRO A 117 -17.95 11.58 -10.19
N ALA A 118 -18.52 12.64 -9.64
CA ALA A 118 -19.84 13.19 -10.01
C ALA A 118 -20.16 13.25 -11.52
N ASP A 119 -19.19 13.53 -12.38
CA ASP A 119 -19.41 13.66 -13.83
C ASP A 119 -19.46 12.31 -14.57
N ALA A 120 -19.03 11.23 -13.93
CA ALA A 120 -19.17 9.85 -14.38
C ALA A 120 -20.25 9.06 -13.61
N ASP A 121 -20.70 9.58 -12.46
CA ASP A 121 -21.74 9.00 -11.61
C ASP A 121 -22.74 10.07 -11.11
N PRO A 122 -23.56 10.67 -12.00
CA PRO A 122 -24.40 11.81 -11.66
C PRO A 122 -25.56 11.47 -10.70
N ASP A 123 -25.88 10.18 -10.53
CA ASP A 123 -26.97 9.69 -9.70
C ASP A 123 -26.47 9.08 -8.38
N ASP A 124 -25.19 9.25 -8.03
CA ASP A 124 -24.54 8.71 -6.82
C ASP A 124 -24.72 7.17 -6.68
N ALA A 125 -24.75 6.44 -7.80
CA ALA A 125 -25.05 5.01 -7.85
C ALA A 125 -23.82 4.12 -7.65
N ILE A 126 -22.64 4.61 -8.01
CA ILE A 126 -21.34 3.92 -7.91
C ILE A 126 -20.59 4.39 -6.66
N SER A 127 -20.58 5.69 -6.40
CA SER A 127 -19.91 6.33 -5.26
C SER A 127 -20.91 7.16 -4.44
N PRO A 128 -21.74 6.50 -3.60
CA PRO A 128 -22.75 7.18 -2.81
C PRO A 128 -22.15 8.18 -1.83
N ARG A 129 -22.85 9.29 -1.60
CA ARG A 129 -22.44 10.32 -0.63
C ARG A 129 -23.49 10.58 0.44
N GLY A 130 -23.00 10.94 1.63
CA GLY A 130 -23.84 11.44 2.73
C GLY A 130 -24.04 12.96 2.68
N PRO A 131 -24.92 13.53 3.54
CA PRO A 131 -25.19 14.96 3.59
C PRO A 131 -23.99 15.86 3.92
N LEU A 132 -22.96 15.29 4.58
CA LEU A 132 -21.72 15.99 4.94
C LEU A 132 -20.57 15.69 3.96
N SER A 133 -20.83 14.89 2.94
CA SER A 133 -19.87 14.44 1.95
C SER A 133 -20.03 15.27 0.68
N GLU A 134 -18.95 15.95 0.29
CA GLU A 134 -18.88 16.50 -1.06
C GLU A 134 -18.61 15.37 -2.06
N ASP A 135 -19.18 15.55 -3.23
CA ASP A 135 -18.86 14.83 -4.45
C ASP A 135 -18.55 15.88 -5.52
N ARG A 136 -17.53 15.59 -6.33
CA ARG A 136 -16.91 16.54 -7.25
C ARG A 136 -16.58 15.85 -8.56
N ALA A 137 -16.92 16.54 -9.64
CA ALA A 137 -16.47 16.20 -10.98
C ALA A 137 -14.94 16.29 -11.10
N ILE A 138 -14.34 15.37 -11.84
CA ILE A 138 -12.91 15.38 -12.15
C ILE A 138 -12.77 15.20 -13.67
N PRO A 139 -12.76 16.31 -14.44
CA PRO A 139 -12.82 16.24 -15.90
C PRO A 139 -11.71 15.40 -16.56
N SER A 140 -10.53 15.33 -15.94
CA SER A 140 -9.42 14.49 -16.43
C SER A 140 -9.69 12.98 -16.34
N CYS A 141 -10.73 12.55 -15.63
CA CYS A 141 -11.08 11.14 -15.44
C CYS A 141 -12.30 10.72 -16.26
N ARG A 142 -12.82 11.59 -17.13
CA ARG A 142 -14.00 11.30 -17.94
C ARG A 142 -13.73 10.14 -18.90
N GLY A 143 -14.50 9.07 -18.76
CA GLY A 143 -14.34 7.86 -19.57
C GLY A 143 -13.25 6.91 -19.07
N GLU A 144 -12.55 7.26 -18.00
CA GLU A 144 -11.56 6.40 -17.33
C GLU A 144 -12.11 5.76 -16.06
N MET A 145 -13.13 6.37 -15.44
CA MET A 145 -13.76 5.88 -14.21
C MET A 145 -15.25 5.51 -14.43
N PRO A 146 -15.74 4.43 -13.78
CA PRO A 146 -14.98 3.48 -12.97
C PRO A 146 -14.00 2.65 -13.83
N PRO A 147 -12.83 2.25 -13.27
CA PRO A 147 -11.83 1.55 -14.05
C PRO A 147 -12.33 0.17 -14.50
N ALA A 148 -12.07 -0.17 -15.76
CA ALA A 148 -12.47 -1.46 -16.31
C ALA A 148 -11.70 -2.62 -15.63
N PRO A 149 -12.32 -3.79 -15.43
CA PRO A 149 -11.62 -4.96 -14.90
C PRO A 149 -10.44 -5.38 -15.77
N LEU A 150 -9.40 -5.93 -15.14
CA LEU A 150 -8.24 -6.44 -15.84
C LEU A 150 -8.57 -7.70 -16.65
N ASP A 151 -8.21 -7.70 -17.92
CA ASP A 151 -8.36 -8.87 -18.78
C ASP A 151 -7.42 -10.04 -18.36
N ALA A 152 -7.59 -11.20 -18.99
CA ALA A 152 -6.80 -12.38 -18.66
C ALA A 152 -5.29 -12.22 -18.94
N ALA A 153 -4.92 -11.46 -19.98
CA ALA A 153 -3.53 -11.27 -20.38
C ALA A 153 -2.82 -10.28 -19.45
N ALA A 154 -3.49 -9.19 -19.08
CA ALA A 154 -3.03 -8.23 -18.08
C ALA A 154 -2.80 -8.91 -16.74
N ARG A 155 -3.76 -9.72 -16.27
CA ARG A 155 -3.61 -10.48 -15.01
C ARG A 155 -2.46 -11.48 -15.06
N ALA A 156 -2.29 -12.21 -16.17
CA ALA A 156 -1.18 -13.14 -16.32
C ALA A 156 0.17 -12.43 -16.25
N SER A 157 0.30 -11.29 -16.94
CA SER A 157 1.52 -10.50 -16.96
C SER A 157 1.82 -9.85 -15.60
N LEU A 158 0.78 -9.38 -14.90
CA LEU A 158 0.90 -8.83 -13.55
C LEU A 158 1.34 -9.89 -12.53
N ARG A 159 0.76 -11.09 -12.58
CA ARG A 159 1.19 -12.20 -11.72
C ARG A 159 2.66 -12.54 -11.96
N ALA A 160 3.07 -12.66 -13.23
CA ALA A 160 4.47 -12.94 -13.56
C ALA A 160 5.41 -11.83 -13.05
N ALA A 161 5.01 -10.57 -13.23
CA ALA A 161 5.76 -9.39 -12.77
C ALA A 161 6.02 -9.36 -11.26
N LEU A 162 5.10 -9.92 -10.45
CA LEU A 162 5.14 -9.91 -8.99
C LEU A 162 5.66 -11.21 -8.37
N SER A 163 5.87 -12.27 -9.16
CA SER A 163 6.30 -13.60 -8.68
C SER A 163 7.71 -13.99 -9.14
N GLY A 164 8.50 -13.05 -9.64
CA GLY A 164 9.84 -13.28 -10.17
C GLY A 164 9.89 -14.03 -11.50
N GLN A 165 8.83 -13.96 -12.30
CA GLN A 165 8.74 -14.63 -13.60
C GLN A 165 8.82 -13.63 -14.77
N PRO A 166 9.23 -14.08 -15.97
CA PRO A 166 9.22 -13.24 -17.17
C PRO A 166 7.83 -12.64 -17.42
N SER A 167 7.75 -11.30 -17.51
CA SER A 167 6.47 -10.61 -17.71
C SER A 167 6.42 -9.84 -19.02
N ALA A 168 5.28 -9.92 -19.72
CA ALA A 168 5.03 -9.09 -20.89
C ALA A 168 4.95 -7.59 -20.54
N LEU A 169 4.61 -7.22 -19.29
CA LEU A 169 4.67 -5.83 -18.82
C LEU A 169 6.08 -5.24 -18.94
N PHE A 170 7.09 -6.12 -18.92
CA PHE A 170 8.50 -5.75 -18.88
C PHE A 170 9.26 -6.32 -20.08
N GLY A 171 8.57 -6.57 -21.20
CA GLY A 171 9.21 -7.05 -22.43
C GLY A 171 9.81 -8.45 -22.33
N GLY A 172 9.25 -9.31 -21.47
CA GLY A 172 9.77 -10.65 -21.19
C GLY A 172 10.87 -10.69 -20.13
N GLN A 173 11.18 -9.56 -19.49
CA GLN A 173 12.09 -9.50 -18.35
C GLN A 173 11.36 -9.64 -17.02
N CYS A 174 12.12 -9.81 -15.95
CA CYS A 174 11.60 -9.86 -14.59
C CYS A 174 11.54 -8.46 -13.99
N GLY A 175 10.50 -8.22 -13.20
CA GLY A 175 10.40 -7.03 -12.36
C GLY A 175 10.54 -7.34 -10.87
N SER A 176 10.61 -8.61 -10.49
CA SER A 176 10.77 -9.06 -9.12
C SER A 176 11.74 -10.24 -9.00
N ALA A 177 12.20 -10.51 -7.78
CA ALA A 177 12.97 -11.72 -7.51
C ALA A 177 12.04 -12.93 -7.37
N ALA A 178 12.52 -14.11 -7.79
CA ALA A 178 11.86 -15.37 -7.46
C ALA A 178 12.27 -15.76 -6.04
N HIS A 179 11.30 -15.75 -5.11
CA HIS A 179 11.53 -16.09 -3.70
C HIS A 179 11.15 -17.56 -3.43
N GLY A 180 11.71 -18.12 -2.35
CA GLY A 180 11.44 -19.51 -1.98
C GLY A 180 12.01 -20.54 -2.97
N VAL A 181 13.03 -20.16 -3.75
CA VAL A 181 13.69 -21.05 -4.70
C VAL A 181 14.47 -22.13 -3.94
N THR A 182 14.12 -23.39 -4.19
CA THR A 182 14.85 -24.57 -3.70
C THR A 182 15.15 -25.51 -4.86
N ALA A 183 15.88 -26.60 -4.61
CA ALA A 183 16.11 -27.64 -5.62
C ALA A 183 14.79 -28.29 -6.09
N GLU A 184 13.81 -28.39 -5.18
CA GLU A 184 12.49 -28.96 -5.41
C GLU A 184 11.50 -27.94 -6.00
N ALA A 185 11.72 -26.65 -5.74
CA ALA A 185 10.90 -25.54 -6.23
C ALA A 185 11.76 -24.52 -7.01
N PRO A 186 12.29 -24.88 -8.20
CA PRO A 186 13.19 -24.00 -8.96
C PRO A 186 12.52 -22.74 -9.49
N ALA A 187 11.18 -22.72 -9.56
CA ALA A 187 10.39 -21.54 -9.96
C ALA A 187 10.05 -20.60 -8.77
N GLY A 188 10.42 -20.98 -7.54
CA GLY A 188 10.04 -20.27 -6.31
C GLY A 188 8.72 -20.74 -5.70
N ASP A 189 8.29 -20.06 -4.65
CA ASP A 189 7.06 -20.38 -3.88
C ASP A 189 5.75 -19.94 -4.55
N GLY A 190 5.85 -19.18 -5.64
CA GLY A 190 4.72 -18.72 -6.45
C GLY A 190 3.85 -17.63 -5.82
N LEU A 191 4.24 -17.05 -4.69
CA LEU A 191 3.51 -15.93 -4.08
C LEU A 191 3.83 -14.63 -4.81
N LEU A 192 2.80 -13.77 -4.94
CA LEU A 192 2.94 -12.43 -5.50
C LEU A 192 3.41 -11.48 -4.39
N ARG A 193 4.48 -10.71 -4.64
CA ARG A 193 5.09 -9.83 -3.64
C ARG A 193 5.35 -8.44 -4.17
N GLY A 194 5.30 -7.48 -3.24
CA GLY A 194 5.60 -6.10 -3.53
C GLY A 194 5.17 -5.17 -2.42
N TYR A 195 4.99 -3.91 -2.79
CA TYR A 195 4.46 -2.86 -1.92
C TYR A 195 3.42 -2.05 -2.68
N VAL A 196 2.62 -1.27 -1.95
CA VAL A 196 1.57 -0.45 -2.57
C VAL A 196 1.71 0.99 -2.08
N THR A 197 1.61 1.94 -3.01
CA THR A 197 1.42 3.35 -2.66
C THR A 197 0.01 3.78 -3.03
N VAL A 198 -0.57 4.66 -2.23
CA VAL A 198 -1.85 5.32 -2.50
C VAL A 198 -1.63 6.82 -2.39
N ASP A 199 -1.51 7.50 -3.52
CA ASP A 199 -1.23 8.93 -3.58
C ASP A 199 -2.51 9.73 -3.79
N VAL A 200 -2.66 10.87 -3.10
CA VAL A 200 -3.65 11.87 -3.51
C VAL A 200 -3.16 12.57 -4.77
N VAL A 201 -3.99 12.59 -5.81
CA VAL A 201 -3.64 13.12 -7.13
C VAL A 201 -4.64 14.17 -7.61
N LYS A 202 -4.20 15.00 -8.56
CA LYS A 202 -5.01 16.09 -9.16
C LYS A 202 -5.91 15.61 -10.30
N GLY A 203 -5.61 14.46 -10.87
CA GLY A 203 -6.31 13.87 -12.02
C GLY A 203 -5.85 12.45 -12.27
N CYS A 204 -6.56 11.74 -13.16
CA CYS A 204 -6.24 10.37 -13.53
C CYS A 204 -4.89 10.29 -14.26
N SER A 205 -4.20 9.16 -14.07
CA SER A 205 -2.85 8.93 -14.55
C SER A 205 -2.57 7.44 -14.67
N ASP A 206 -1.59 7.09 -15.50
CA ASP A 206 -1.02 5.73 -15.56
C ASP A 206 -0.04 5.44 -14.39
N GLY A 207 0.10 6.40 -13.47
CA GLY A 207 0.91 6.30 -12.25
C GLY A 207 2.39 6.71 -12.42
N PRO A 208 3.21 6.42 -11.40
CA PRO A 208 4.60 6.89 -11.28
C PRO A 208 5.58 6.11 -12.17
N ARG A 209 5.43 6.21 -13.49
CA ARG A 209 6.36 5.61 -14.47
C ARG A 209 7.53 6.51 -14.84
N ASP A 210 7.41 7.81 -14.56
CA ASP A 210 8.42 8.82 -14.84
C ASP A 210 8.37 9.97 -13.83
N GLY A 211 9.33 10.91 -13.97
CA GLY A 211 9.40 12.09 -13.11
C GLY A 211 8.28 13.12 -13.33
N ALA A 212 7.52 13.05 -14.44
CA ALA A 212 6.43 13.98 -14.70
C ALA A 212 5.27 13.76 -13.73
N TYR A 213 5.00 12.51 -13.33
CA TYR A 213 3.99 12.17 -12.33
C TYR A 213 4.11 13.02 -11.05
N ALA A 214 5.32 13.13 -10.50
CA ALA A 214 5.56 13.91 -9.29
C ALA A 214 5.32 15.42 -9.49
N ALA A 215 5.61 15.94 -10.69
CA ALA A 215 5.48 17.36 -11.00
C ALA A 215 4.04 17.79 -11.32
N THR A 216 3.29 16.94 -12.04
CA THR A 216 2.02 17.34 -12.66
C THR A 216 0.81 16.65 -12.01
N VAL A 217 0.97 15.42 -11.51
CA VAL A 217 -0.14 14.59 -11.06
C VAL A 217 -0.30 14.63 -9.54
N LEU A 218 0.79 14.51 -8.78
CA LEU A 218 0.73 14.49 -7.32
C LEU A 218 0.07 15.76 -6.75
N ALA A 219 -0.87 15.56 -5.83
CA ALA A 219 -1.41 16.62 -4.98
C ALA A 219 -0.62 16.67 -3.66
N THR A 220 -0.66 17.82 -2.99
CA THR A 220 -0.04 18.01 -1.66
C THR A 220 -1.08 18.02 -0.54
N THR A 221 -2.29 17.54 -0.83
CA THR A 221 -3.37 17.50 0.14
C THR A 221 -3.20 16.31 1.07
N ASN A 222 -2.89 16.59 2.33
CA ASN A 222 -2.92 15.62 3.40
C ASN A 222 -4.39 15.29 3.79
N ALA A 223 -4.91 14.18 3.28
CA ALA A 223 -6.32 13.79 3.41
C ALA A 223 -6.53 12.32 3.78
N LEU A 224 -5.54 11.46 3.61
CA LEU A 224 -5.71 10.02 3.72
C LEU A 224 -5.31 9.50 5.10
N THR A 225 -6.09 8.55 5.61
CA THR A 225 -5.66 7.62 6.64
C THR A 225 -5.96 6.21 6.16
N GLY A 226 -5.26 5.22 6.67
CA GLY A 226 -5.59 3.86 6.32
C GLY A 226 -4.89 2.81 7.16
N ALA A 227 -5.34 1.60 6.99
CA ALA A 227 -4.86 0.42 7.66
C ALA A 227 -4.76 -0.73 6.66
N PHE A 228 -4.01 -1.75 7.00
CA PHE A 228 -3.96 -2.97 6.22
C PHE A 228 -4.17 -4.19 7.12
N GLU A 229 -4.56 -5.29 6.50
CA GLU A 229 -4.64 -6.60 7.12
C GLU A 229 -3.90 -7.61 6.23
N LEU A 230 -3.00 -8.38 6.84
CA LEU A 230 -2.34 -9.53 6.23
C LEU A 230 -2.90 -10.80 6.86
N VAL A 231 -3.37 -11.71 6.03
CA VAL A 231 -3.90 -13.01 6.45
C VAL A 231 -2.99 -14.10 5.91
N ASP A 232 -2.49 -14.94 6.81
CA ASP A 232 -1.71 -16.12 6.50
C ASP A 232 -2.44 -17.38 7.00
N ASN A 233 -3.00 -18.12 6.05
CA ASN A 233 -3.73 -19.36 6.33
C ASN A 233 -2.81 -20.56 6.54
N ALA A 234 -1.53 -20.50 6.12
CA ALA A 234 -0.57 -21.56 6.42
C ALA A 234 -0.25 -21.60 7.92
N TYR A 235 -0.25 -20.44 8.57
CA TYR A 235 -0.03 -20.30 10.02
C TYR A 235 -1.30 -19.99 10.84
N ASN A 236 -2.48 -19.95 10.22
CA ASN A 236 -3.74 -19.56 10.86
C ASN A 236 -3.64 -18.22 11.60
N SER A 237 -3.01 -17.24 10.99
CA SER A 237 -2.73 -15.93 11.60
C SER A 237 -3.27 -14.80 10.75
N ALA A 238 -3.68 -13.71 11.40
CA ALA A 238 -4.03 -12.46 10.76
C ALA A 238 -3.49 -11.31 11.61
N VAL A 239 -2.97 -10.27 10.95
CA VAL A 239 -2.51 -9.06 11.60
C VAL A 239 -2.97 -7.85 10.84
N GLY A 240 -3.37 -6.83 11.59
CA GLY A 240 -3.68 -5.52 11.05
C GLY A 240 -2.86 -4.44 11.72
N GLU A 241 -2.37 -3.50 10.91
CA GLU A 241 -1.65 -2.31 11.35
C GLU A 241 -2.07 -1.10 10.52
N LEU A 242 -1.56 0.08 10.87
CA LEU A 242 -1.73 1.28 10.06
C LEU A 242 -0.82 1.22 8.83
N LEU A 243 -1.33 1.74 7.71
CA LEU A 243 -0.46 2.05 6.58
C LEU A 243 0.56 3.10 7.01
N VAL A 244 1.69 3.19 6.31
CA VAL A 244 2.65 4.26 6.56
C VAL A 244 2.11 5.54 5.96
N HIS A 245 1.98 6.54 6.82
CA HIS A 245 1.50 7.86 6.47
C HIS A 245 2.69 8.71 6.01
N VAL A 246 2.62 9.19 4.77
CA VAL A 246 3.62 10.10 4.19
C VAL A 246 2.95 11.42 3.87
N GLU A 247 3.25 12.42 4.67
CA GLU A 247 2.76 13.78 4.51
C GLU A 247 3.39 14.50 3.32
N ALA A 248 2.68 15.51 2.82
CA ALA A 248 3.20 16.47 1.86
C ALA A 248 3.21 17.90 2.41
N SER A 249 4.20 18.69 1.98
CA SER A 249 4.27 20.12 2.26
C SER A 249 4.86 20.89 1.09
N THR A 250 4.34 22.09 0.83
CA THR A 250 4.89 23.01 -0.17
C THR A 250 5.79 24.08 0.43
N THR A 251 5.95 24.09 1.76
CA THR A 251 6.65 25.14 2.49
C THR A 251 7.71 24.61 3.46
N ASP A 252 7.70 23.31 3.78
CA ASP A 252 8.69 22.72 4.69
C ASP A 252 10.00 22.40 3.94
N PRO A 253 11.16 22.96 4.37
CA PRO A 253 12.45 22.72 3.73
C PRO A 253 12.81 21.25 3.53
N ARG A 254 12.34 20.34 4.41
CA ARG A 254 12.59 18.89 4.27
C ARG A 254 11.92 18.29 3.04
N THR A 255 10.83 18.90 2.58
CA THR A 255 10.07 18.49 1.38
C THR A 255 10.35 19.37 0.17
N THR A 256 10.93 20.56 0.37
CA THR A 256 11.08 21.55 -0.71
C THR A 256 12.52 21.82 -1.14
N THR A 257 13.52 21.49 -0.33
CA THR A 257 14.92 21.75 -0.64
C THR A 257 15.46 20.66 -1.56
N ALA A 258 15.94 21.06 -2.74
CA ALA A 258 16.63 20.15 -3.65
C ALA A 258 17.88 19.54 -2.97
N GLY A 259 18.08 18.24 -3.17
CA GLY A 259 19.09 17.42 -2.52
C GLY A 259 18.68 16.86 -1.16
N ALA A 260 17.57 17.31 -0.56
CA ALA A 260 17.04 16.69 0.63
C ALA A 260 16.37 15.33 0.31
N PRO A 261 16.40 14.36 1.23
CA PRO A 261 15.68 13.12 1.04
C PRO A 261 14.16 13.36 1.10
N THR A 262 13.43 12.85 0.11
CA THR A 262 11.97 12.80 0.04
C THR A 262 11.52 11.40 -0.39
N PHE A 263 10.27 11.01 -0.13
CA PHE A 263 9.79 9.64 -0.40
C PHE A 263 9.93 9.18 -1.85
N TYR A 264 9.70 10.09 -2.83
CA TYR A 264 9.95 9.80 -4.24
C TYR A 264 11.25 10.43 -4.74
N GLY A 265 12.12 10.87 -3.82
CA GLY A 265 13.30 11.66 -4.12
C GLY A 265 14.20 10.98 -5.14
N ARG A 266 14.35 9.65 -5.07
CA ARG A 266 15.19 8.91 -6.03
C ARG A 266 14.61 8.88 -7.44
N LEU A 267 13.29 8.84 -7.58
CA LEU A 267 12.62 8.87 -8.87
C LEU A 267 12.75 10.24 -9.55
N VAL A 268 12.81 11.31 -8.75
CA VAL A 268 12.82 12.71 -9.24
C VAL A 268 14.20 13.38 -9.14
N GLY A 269 15.26 12.61 -8.93
CA GLY A 269 16.64 13.11 -8.84
C GLY A 269 16.88 14.07 -7.67
N TRP A 270 16.17 13.85 -6.54
CA TRP A 270 16.18 14.64 -5.32
C TRP A 270 15.81 16.11 -5.52
N SER A 271 14.99 16.42 -6.52
CA SER A 271 14.55 17.80 -6.78
C SER A 271 13.60 18.36 -5.71
N GLY A 272 13.00 17.50 -4.88
CA GLY A 272 11.95 17.89 -3.92
C GLY A 272 10.64 18.28 -4.59
N ILE A 273 10.44 17.92 -5.86
CA ILE A 273 9.23 18.25 -6.63
C ILE A 273 8.03 17.40 -6.20
N ASP A 274 8.27 16.21 -5.65
CA ASP A 274 7.25 15.30 -5.13
C ASP A 274 6.58 15.79 -3.83
N ARG A 275 7.26 16.71 -3.13
CA ARG A 275 6.81 17.36 -1.89
C ARG A 275 6.49 16.40 -0.75
N ARG A 276 6.94 15.15 -0.81
CA ARG A 276 6.71 14.16 0.25
C ARG A 276 7.79 14.24 1.30
N GLU A 277 7.40 14.02 2.54
CA GLU A 277 8.38 13.85 3.59
C GLU A 277 9.23 12.59 3.36
N PRO A 278 10.48 12.58 3.84
CA PRO A 278 11.29 11.37 3.82
C PRO A 278 10.70 10.33 4.75
N LEU A 279 10.83 9.06 4.38
CA LEU A 279 10.70 7.99 5.35
C LEU A 279 11.85 8.10 6.35
N THR A 280 11.54 7.88 7.62
CA THR A 280 12.60 7.69 8.61
C THR A 280 13.50 6.51 8.23
N PRO A 281 14.80 6.53 8.56
CA PRO A 281 15.79 5.55 8.10
C PRO A 281 15.56 4.09 8.53
N ARG A 282 14.48 3.79 9.26
CA ARG A 282 14.13 2.45 9.75
C ARG A 282 12.62 2.26 9.76
N LEU A 283 12.03 2.14 8.58
CA LEU A 283 10.70 1.56 8.47
C LEU A 283 10.81 0.03 8.59
N ARG A 284 10.24 -0.53 9.66
CA ARG A 284 10.18 -1.97 9.89
C ARG A 284 8.80 -2.45 9.46
N ALA A 285 8.75 -3.42 8.55
CA ALA A 285 7.55 -4.18 8.28
C ALA A 285 7.58 -5.45 9.12
N TRP A 286 6.46 -5.73 9.76
CA TRP A 286 6.26 -6.86 10.67
C TRP A 286 6.29 -8.20 9.91
N ALA A 287 6.59 -9.28 10.64
CA ALA A 287 6.53 -10.65 10.14
C ALA A 287 5.55 -11.50 10.94
N PRO A 288 4.73 -12.34 10.29
CA PRO A 288 4.01 -13.41 10.98
C PRO A 288 5.02 -14.43 11.50
N GLN A 289 4.97 -14.68 12.80
CA GLN A 289 5.54 -15.88 13.41
C GLN A 289 4.40 -16.69 14.00
N GLY A 290 4.30 -17.93 13.54
CA GLY A 290 3.57 -18.97 14.25
C GLY A 290 4.34 -19.38 15.49
N GLY A 291 3.80 -19.08 16.67
CA GLY A 291 4.17 -19.72 17.93
C GLY A 291 5.54 -19.33 18.53
N ILE A 292 5.66 -19.55 19.83
CA ILE A 292 6.68 -19.00 20.74
C ILE A 292 8.11 -19.54 20.55
N VAL A 293 8.44 -20.34 19.52
CA VAL A 293 9.75 -21.05 19.48
C VAL A 293 10.54 -21.13 18.17
N ASP A 294 10.06 -20.71 17.00
CA ASP A 294 10.82 -20.93 15.76
C ASP A 294 10.90 -19.69 14.85
N ALA A 295 12.02 -18.97 14.99
CA ALA A 295 12.61 -17.96 14.09
C ALA A 295 11.87 -16.63 13.86
N ALA A 296 12.59 -15.51 14.03
CA ALA A 296 12.08 -14.18 13.72
C ALA A 296 12.50 -13.67 12.34
N GLU A 297 11.53 -13.41 11.47
CA GLU A 297 11.76 -12.72 10.20
C GLU A 297 11.55 -11.21 10.39
N LEU A 298 12.46 -10.40 9.85
CA LEU A 298 12.34 -8.95 9.79
C LEU A 298 12.23 -8.55 8.33
N ILE A 299 11.12 -7.91 7.98
CA ILE A 299 10.93 -7.35 6.65
C ILE A 299 11.31 -5.87 6.71
N VAL A 300 12.31 -5.48 5.92
CA VAL A 300 12.73 -4.08 5.83
C VAL A 300 12.31 -3.54 4.48
N PHE A 301 11.43 -2.54 4.49
CA PHE A 301 11.17 -1.75 3.31
C PHE A 301 12.37 -0.83 3.05
N ARG A 302 12.84 -0.84 1.81
CA ARG A 302 13.82 0.13 1.31
C ARG A 302 13.26 0.71 0.03
N GLU A 303 13.26 2.04 -0.05
CA GLU A 303 13.04 2.73 -1.30
C GLU A 303 14.11 2.26 -2.32
N PRO A 304 13.73 1.97 -3.57
CA PRO A 304 14.70 1.65 -4.62
C PRO A 304 15.71 2.78 -4.80
N ALA A 305 17.01 2.48 -4.97
CA ALA A 305 18.13 3.40 -5.05
C ALA A 305 18.06 4.39 -6.24
N GLY A 306 17.15 4.19 -7.18
CA GLY A 306 16.87 5.03 -8.34
C GLY A 306 15.74 4.44 -9.18
N PRO A 307 15.46 5.02 -10.37
CA PRO A 307 14.61 4.38 -11.37
C PRO A 307 15.16 2.99 -11.70
N VAL A 308 14.43 1.95 -11.32
CA VAL A 308 14.80 0.56 -11.61
C VAL A 308 14.32 0.22 -13.01
N ALA A 309 15.15 -0.52 -13.75
CA ALA A 309 14.77 -1.10 -15.03
C ALA A 309 14.46 -2.59 -14.84
N PRO A 310 13.58 -3.17 -15.67
CA PRO A 310 13.44 -4.62 -15.73
C PRO A 310 14.78 -5.32 -15.97
N PHE A 311 14.91 -6.53 -15.44
CA PHE A 311 16.18 -7.24 -15.38
C PHE A 311 16.05 -8.71 -15.81
N PRO A 312 17.16 -9.36 -16.21
CA PRO A 312 17.17 -10.79 -16.49
C PRO A 312 16.71 -11.61 -15.27
N CYS A 313 15.76 -12.52 -15.50
CA CYS A 313 15.26 -13.39 -14.44
C CYS A 313 16.38 -14.22 -13.79
N GLY A 314 16.28 -14.42 -12.48
CA GLY A 314 17.34 -15.07 -11.69
C GLY A 314 18.53 -14.16 -11.33
N SER A 315 18.59 -12.94 -11.85
CA SER A 315 19.63 -11.95 -11.55
C SER A 315 19.03 -10.64 -11.00
N PRO A 316 18.33 -10.65 -9.85
CA PRO A 316 17.74 -9.43 -9.31
C PRO A 316 18.83 -8.39 -8.94
N PRO A 317 18.57 -7.09 -9.15
CA PRO A 317 19.51 -6.03 -8.79
C PRO A 317 19.93 -6.09 -7.31
N ALA A 318 21.23 -5.96 -7.06
CA ALA A 318 21.75 -5.97 -5.69
C ALA A 318 21.40 -4.65 -4.99
N GLY A 319 20.56 -4.71 -3.95
CA GLY A 319 20.34 -3.60 -3.02
C GLY A 319 18.93 -3.04 -3.04
N GLU A 320 18.10 -3.49 -3.98
CA GLU A 320 16.82 -2.89 -4.27
C GLU A 320 15.67 -3.69 -3.70
N GLY A 321 14.72 -2.99 -3.07
CA GLY A 321 13.47 -3.61 -2.66
C GLY A 321 13.38 -4.21 -1.26
N LEU A 322 12.23 -4.84 -1.01
CA LEU A 322 11.93 -5.62 0.18
C LEU A 322 13.03 -6.64 0.45
N ARG A 323 13.71 -6.49 1.60
CA ARG A 323 14.64 -7.52 2.09
C ARG A 323 14.08 -8.17 3.34
N ALA A 324 13.85 -9.47 3.25
CA ALA A 324 13.74 -10.32 4.42
C ALA A 324 15.14 -10.51 5.03
N ALA A 325 15.29 -10.21 6.31
CA ALA A 325 16.40 -10.65 7.13
C ALA A 325 15.84 -11.62 8.16
N ARG A 326 16.26 -12.88 8.13
CA ARG A 326 15.92 -13.86 9.16
C ARG A 326 16.91 -13.73 10.32
N ALA A 327 16.40 -13.46 11.51
CA ALA A 327 17.13 -13.55 12.76
C ALA A 327 16.77 -14.88 13.43
N TYR A 328 17.75 -15.75 13.61
CA TYR A 328 17.62 -16.90 14.50
C TYR A 328 17.97 -16.43 15.92
N GLU A 329 17.15 -16.73 16.92
CA GLU A 329 17.63 -16.69 18.30
C GLU A 329 18.61 -17.84 18.48
N GLU A 330 19.89 -17.53 18.71
CA GLU A 330 20.82 -18.51 19.29
C GLU A 330 20.39 -18.75 20.75
N GLY A 331 19.60 -19.79 20.98
CA GLY A 331 19.02 -20.07 22.28
C GLY A 331 18.66 -21.54 22.53
N GLY A 332 19.57 -22.48 22.24
CA GLY A 332 19.39 -23.90 22.60
C GLY A 332 20.74 -24.60 22.74
N GLN A 333 21.05 -25.04 23.96
CA GLN A 333 22.37 -25.42 24.45
C GLN A 333 23.03 -26.61 23.75
N SER A 334 24.36 -26.55 23.66
CA SER A 334 25.22 -27.72 23.48
C SER A 334 25.07 -28.69 24.64
N THR A 335 24.55 -29.89 24.37
CA THR A 335 25.08 -31.18 24.86
C THR A 335 24.66 -32.28 23.89
#